data_AF-A0ABD0P294-F1
#
_entry.id   AF-A0ABD0P294-F1
#
_cell.length_a   1.000
_cell.length_b   1.000
_cell.length_c   1.000
_cell.angle_alpha   90.00
_cell.angle_beta   90.00
_cell.angle_gamma   90.00
#
_symmetry.space_group_name_H-M   'P 1'
#
loop_
_entity.id
_entity.type
_entity.pdbx_description
1 polymer ?
#
loop_
_entity_poly.entity_id
_entity_poly.type
_entity_poly.pdbx_seq_one_letter_code
_entity_poly.pdbx_strand_id
1 'polypeptide(L)'
;MDRLSSFLCSLPSISSSNVYLGMAQSQESVLKARAAVAFHHCRFAELYALLEGNVFSPRSHPLLQQLWLRAHYMEAELQRGRPLGAVGKYRIRRKFPLPRTIWDGEETSYCFK
;
A
#
# COMPACT_ATOMS: atom_id res chain seq x y z
N MET A 1 -14.92 -3.11 8.02
CA MET A 1 -14.19 -2.01 7.35
C MET A 1 -15.09 -0.83 7.00
N ASP A 2 -16.40 -1.05 6.87
CA ASP A 2 -17.35 -0.02 6.40
C ASP A 2 -17.45 1.18 7.34
N ARG A 3 -17.41 0.96 8.66
CA ARG A 3 -17.34 2.05 9.66
C ARG A 3 -16.11 2.95 9.47
N LEU A 4 -14.96 2.36 9.12
CA LEU A 4 -13.73 3.11 8.87
C LEU A 4 -13.85 3.90 7.56
N SER A 5 -14.45 3.33 6.52
CA SER A 5 -14.73 4.05 5.27
C SER A 5 -15.64 5.26 5.51
N SER A 6 -16.75 5.09 6.24
CA SER A 6 -17.67 6.19 6.57
C SER A 6 -16.97 7.30 7.37
N PHE A 7 -16.16 6.92 8.35
CA PHE A 7 -15.37 7.88 9.13
C PHE A 7 -14.42 8.69 8.24
N LEU A 8 -13.67 8.04 7.34
CA LEU A 8 -12.75 8.72 6.43
C LEU A 8 -13.44 9.68 5.46
N CYS A 9 -14.68 9.40 5.06
CA CYS A 9 -15.50 10.31 4.25
C CYS A 9 -16.01 11.54 5.02
N SER A 10 -16.09 11.46 6.36
CA SER A 10 -16.51 12.57 7.21
C SER A 10 -15.38 13.56 7.57
N LEU A 11 -14.13 13.21 7.25
CA LEU A 11 -12.99 14.09 7.53
C LEU A 11 -13.02 15.33 6.63
N PRO A 12 -12.88 16.55 7.19
CA PRO A 12 -12.75 17.76 6.38
C PRO A 12 -11.53 17.64 5.46
N SER A 13 -11.66 18.09 4.21
CA SER A 13 -10.54 18.11 3.26
C SER A 13 -9.49 19.09 3.77
N ILE A 14 -8.47 18.59 4.46
CA ILE A 14 -7.33 19.41 4.90
C ILE A 14 -6.53 19.76 3.65
N SER A 15 -6.89 20.90 3.04
CA SER A 15 -6.11 21.54 2.00
C SER A 15 -4.80 22.06 2.60
N SER A 16 -3.72 21.58 2.00
CA SER A 16 -2.31 21.86 2.26
C SER A 16 -2.02 23.30 2.70
N SER A 17 -1.53 23.49 3.93
CA SER A 17 -0.54 24.53 4.28
C SER A 17 -0.11 24.41 5.75
N ASN A 18 1.21 24.27 5.95
CA ASN A 18 1.94 24.18 7.23
C ASN A 18 1.69 22.96 8.13
N VAL A 19 2.57 21.96 8.01
CA VAL A 19 2.57 20.75 8.82
C VAL A 19 3.52 20.91 10.00
N TYR A 20 2.95 21.17 11.19
CA TYR A 20 3.65 20.90 12.46
C TYR A 20 3.83 19.38 12.61
N LEU A 21 4.94 18.95 13.24
CA LEU A 21 5.37 17.54 13.34
C LEU A 21 4.28 16.56 13.83
N GLY A 22 3.31 17.04 14.63
CA GLY A 22 2.16 16.25 15.10
C GLY A 22 1.09 15.98 14.02
N MET A 23 0.89 16.88 13.05
CA MET A 23 -0.10 16.71 11.98
C MET A 23 0.38 15.75 10.89
N ALA A 24 1.69 15.63 10.67
CA ALA A 24 2.28 14.69 9.71
C ALA A 24 1.94 13.23 10.08
N GLN A 25 2.06 12.88 11.37
CA GLN A 25 1.72 11.52 11.84
C GLN A 25 0.22 11.22 11.72
N SER A 26 -0.64 12.23 11.95
CA SER A 26 -2.08 12.09 11.72
C SER A 26 -2.43 11.97 10.23
N GLN A 27 -1.68 12.61 9.35
CA GLN A 27 -1.89 12.50 7.91
C GLN A 27 -1.49 11.10 7.40
N GLU A 28 -0.34 10.58 7.86
CA GLU A 28 0.11 9.24 7.50
C GLU A 28 -0.87 8.15 8.00
N SER A 29 -1.42 8.30 9.20
CA SER A 29 -2.40 7.34 9.72
C SER A 29 -3.70 7.34 8.90
N VAL A 30 -4.17 8.51 8.46
CA VAL A 30 -5.32 8.65 7.54
C VAL A 30 -5.01 8.00 6.19
N LEU A 31 -3.82 8.21 5.61
CA LEU A 31 -3.42 7.60 4.35
C LEU A 31 -3.37 6.07 4.45
N LYS A 32 -2.83 5.52 5.54
CA LYS A 32 -2.83 4.08 5.79
C LYS A 32 -4.24 3.51 5.91
N ALA A 33 -5.13 4.21 6.62
CA ALA A 33 -6.52 3.80 6.77
C ALA A 33 -7.23 3.79 5.40
N ARG A 34 -7.01 4.82 4.57
CA ARG A 34 -7.52 4.88 3.19
C ARG A 34 -6.99 3.73 2.33
N ALA A 35 -5.70 3.44 2.38
CA ALA A 35 -5.09 2.30 1.68
C ALA A 35 -5.73 0.97 2.11
N ALA A 36 -5.91 0.75 3.42
CA ALA A 36 -6.55 -0.47 3.93
C ALA A 36 -8.02 -0.60 3.50
N VAL A 37 -8.77 0.50 3.48
CA VAL A 37 -10.15 0.53 2.98
C VAL A 37 -10.20 0.25 1.47
N ALA A 38 -9.34 0.89 0.68
CA ALA A 38 -9.23 0.64 -0.76
C ALA A 38 -8.94 -0.83 -1.06
N PHE A 39 -8.00 -1.44 -0.32
CA PHE A 39 -7.71 -2.87 -0.41
C PHE A 39 -8.92 -3.75 -0.10
N HIS A 40 -9.64 -3.48 1.00
CA HIS A 40 -10.80 -4.27 1.42
C HIS A 40 -11.96 -4.23 0.41
N HIS A 41 -12.17 -3.09 -0.26
CA HIS A 41 -13.19 -2.95 -1.30
C HIS A 41 -12.69 -3.35 -2.69
N CYS A 42 -11.53 -4.00 -2.80
CA CYS A 42 -10.91 -4.39 -4.08
C CYS A 42 -10.68 -3.20 -5.05
N ARG A 43 -10.56 -1.97 -4.53
CA ARG A 43 -10.28 -0.76 -5.31
C ARG A 43 -8.76 -0.60 -5.46
N PHE A 44 -8.14 -1.55 -6.18
CA PHE A 44 -6.69 -1.67 -6.24
C PHE A 44 -6.01 -0.48 -6.94
N ALA A 45 -6.63 0.09 -7.97
CA ALA A 45 -6.10 1.29 -8.63
C ALA A 45 -5.93 2.48 -7.67
N GLU A 46 -6.89 2.69 -6.75
CA GLU A 46 -6.81 3.74 -5.73
C GLU A 46 -5.73 3.42 -4.69
N LEU A 47 -5.62 2.14 -4.28
CA LEU A 47 -4.54 1.69 -3.40
C LEU A 47 -3.17 2.02 -4.01
N TYR A 48 -2.96 1.70 -5.29
CA TYR A 48 -1.68 1.96 -5.96
C TYR A 48 -1.37 3.45 -6.04
N ALA A 49 -2.34 4.26 -6.47
CA ALA A 49 -2.18 5.71 -6.53
C ALA A 49 -1.86 6.34 -5.17
N LEU A 50 -2.50 5.86 -4.09
CA LEU A 50 -2.22 6.31 -2.72
C LEU A 50 -0.79 5.96 -2.29
N LEU A 51 -0.34 4.73 -2.57
CA LEU A 51 0.98 4.26 -2.18
C LEU A 51 2.09 4.92 -2.99
N GLU A 52 1.91 5.14 -4.29
CA GLU A 52 2.90 5.78 -5.16
C GLU A 52 2.97 7.30 -4.99
N GLY A 53 1.86 7.95 -4.62
CA GLY A 53 1.76 9.41 -4.55
C GLY A 53 2.16 10.03 -3.19
N ASN A 54 2.40 9.23 -2.16
CA ASN A 54 2.67 9.72 -0.80
C ASN A 54 3.90 9.05 -0.20
N VAL A 55 4.76 9.81 0.48
CA VAL A 55 5.91 9.25 1.19
C VAL A 55 5.47 8.76 2.56
N PHE A 56 5.87 7.54 2.93
CA PHE A 56 5.54 6.94 4.23
C PHE A 56 6.79 6.76 5.08
N SER A 57 6.63 6.87 6.41
CA SER A 57 7.72 6.55 7.32
C SER A 57 8.10 5.05 7.26
N PRO A 58 9.38 4.69 7.49
CA PRO A 58 9.84 3.30 7.46
C PRO A 58 9.06 2.36 8.38
N ARG A 59 8.54 2.88 9.50
CA ARG A 59 7.70 2.12 10.44
C ARG A 59 6.40 1.60 9.82
N SER A 60 5.91 2.26 8.78
CA SER A 60 4.68 1.90 8.06
C SER A 60 4.94 1.04 6.84
N HIS A 61 6.18 0.97 6.34
CA HIS A 61 6.53 0.25 5.12
C HIS A 61 6.11 -1.23 5.14
N PRO A 62 6.37 -2.05 6.18
CA PRO A 62 6.04 -3.48 6.15
C PRO A 62 4.56 -3.75 5.88
N LEU A 63 3.67 -2.97 6.49
CA LEU A 63 2.22 -3.07 6.29
C LEU A 63 1.83 -2.70 4.85
N LEU A 64 2.38 -1.61 4.31
CA LEU A 64 2.02 -1.09 2.99
C LEU A 64 2.58 -1.97 1.86
N GLN A 65 3.79 -2.50 2.04
CA GLN A 65 4.38 -3.49 1.14
C GLN A 65 3.53 -4.76 1.09
N GLN A 66 3.02 -5.21 2.24
CA GLN A 66 2.11 -6.36 2.30
C GLN A 66 0.81 -6.08 1.52
N LEU A 67 0.21 -4.89 1.67
CA LEU A 67 -1.00 -4.51 0.94
C LEU A 67 -0.74 -4.48 -0.58
N TRP A 68 0.36 -3.86 -1.01
CA TRP A 68 0.77 -3.80 -2.41
C TRP A 68 0.89 -5.19 -3.04
N LEU A 69 1.64 -6.09 -2.39
CA LEU A 69 1.86 -7.44 -2.89
C LEU A 69 0.58 -8.27 -2.92
N ARG A 70 -0.23 -8.22 -1.85
CA ARG A 70 -1.48 -8.96 -1.78
C ARG A 70 -2.48 -8.48 -2.82
N ALA A 71 -2.57 -7.17 -3.07
CA ALA A 71 -3.44 -6.61 -4.08
C ALA A 71 -3.12 -7.15 -5.48
N HIS A 72 -1.86 -7.07 -5.90
CA HIS A 72 -1.43 -7.60 -7.18
C HIS A 72 -1.58 -9.13 -7.29
N TYR A 73 -1.36 -9.88 -6.20
CA TYR A 73 -1.64 -11.32 -6.20
C TYR A 73 -3.12 -11.60 -6.40
N MET A 74 -4.00 -10.89 -5.68
CA MET A 74 -5.45 -11.07 -5.80
C MET A 74 -5.96 -10.74 -7.21
N GLU A 75 -5.51 -9.64 -7.81
CA GLU A 75 -5.87 -9.31 -9.19
C GLU A 75 -5.43 -10.39 -10.18
N ALA A 76 -4.20 -10.88 -10.03
CA ALA A 76 -3.67 -11.93 -10.90
C ALA A 76 -4.34 -13.29 -10.67
N GLU A 77 -4.75 -13.61 -9.44
CA GLU A 77 -5.54 -14.82 -9.13
C GLU A 77 -6.94 -14.72 -9.73
N LEU A 78 -7.59 -13.57 -9.62
CA LEU A 78 -8.90 -13.30 -10.21
C LEU A 78 -8.87 -13.43 -11.73
N GLN A 79 -7.87 -12.82 -12.38
CA GLN A 79 -7.69 -12.91 -13.84
C GLN A 79 -7.41 -14.34 -14.33
N ARG A 80 -6.73 -15.16 -13.51
CA ARG A 80 -6.37 -16.54 -13.87
C ARG A 80 -7.42 -17.56 -13.48
N GLY A 81 -8.39 -17.20 -12.63
CA GLY A 81 -9.38 -18.11 -12.06
C GLY A 81 -8.79 -19.22 -11.17
N ARG A 82 -7.53 -19.08 -10.73
CA ARG A 82 -6.86 -20.06 -9.87
C ARG A 82 -5.78 -19.42 -8.98
N PRO A 83 -5.48 -20.02 -7.81
CA PRO A 83 -4.44 -19.52 -6.92
C PRO A 83 -3.05 -19.40 -7.57
N LEU A 84 -2.24 -18.45 -7.09
CA LEU A 84 -0.85 -18.29 -7.49
C LEU A 84 0.06 -19.21 -6.69
N GLY A 85 0.78 -20.09 -7.39
CA GLY A 85 1.94 -20.78 -6.83
C GLY A 85 3.14 -19.84 -6.64
N ALA A 86 4.22 -20.35 -6.03
CA ALA A 86 5.43 -19.58 -5.73
C ALA A 86 6.03 -18.87 -6.96
N VAL A 87 6.11 -19.56 -8.09
CA VAL A 87 6.61 -19.01 -9.37
C VAL A 87 5.71 -17.87 -9.87
N GLY A 88 4.39 -18.02 -9.71
CA GLY A 88 3.44 -16.97 -10.07
C GLY A 88 3.68 -15.72 -9.24
N LYS A 89 3.77 -15.86 -7.92
CA LYS A 89 4.06 -14.75 -6.99
C LYS A 89 5.42 -14.09 -7.29
N TYR A 90 6.44 -14.86 -7.68
CA TYR A 90 7.72 -14.32 -8.14
C TYR A 90 7.56 -13.45 -9.40
N ARG A 91 6.84 -13.92 -10.42
CA ARG A 91 6.58 -13.13 -11.64
C ARG A 91 5.87 -11.81 -11.34
N ILE A 92 4.88 -11.84 -10.46
CA ILE A 92 4.15 -10.63 -10.04
C ILE A 92 5.09 -9.64 -9.35
N ARG A 93 5.89 -10.08 -8.37
CA ARG A 93 6.88 -9.22 -7.69
C ARG A 93 7.87 -8.55 -8.63
N ARG A 94 8.28 -9.26 -9.69
CA ARG A 94 9.18 -8.70 -10.71
C ARG A 94 8.48 -7.73 -11.64
N LYS A 95 7.22 -7.97 -11.97
CA LYS A 95 6.44 -7.11 -12.85
C LYS A 95 6.03 -5.81 -12.15
N PHE A 96 5.73 -5.90 -10.85
CA PHE A 96 5.27 -4.79 -10.02
C PHE A 96 6.16 -4.67 -8.78
N PRO A 97 7.38 -4.11 -8.93
CA PRO A 97 8.27 -3.88 -7.78
C PRO A 97 7.63 -2.91 -6.78
N LEU A 98 8.12 -2.91 -5.54
CA LEU A 98 7.66 -1.97 -4.53
C LEU A 98 8.02 -0.53 -4.94
N PRO A 99 7.10 0.44 -4.79
CA PRO A 99 7.42 1.84 -5.07
C PRO A 99 8.35 2.41 -3.99
N ARG A 100 9.20 3.38 -4.38
CA ARG A 100 10.20 4.01 -3.48
C ARG A 100 9.60 4.71 -2.27
N THR A 101 8.32 5.03 -2.32
CA THR A 101 7.54 5.64 -1.24
C THR A 101 7.32 4.72 -0.04
N ILE A 102 7.39 3.41 -0.25
CA ILE A 102 7.20 2.38 0.78
C ILE A 102 8.38 1.38 0.81
N TRP A 103 9.49 1.70 0.15
CA TRP A 103 10.67 0.86 0.11
C TRP A 103 11.92 1.70 -0.16
N ASP A 104 12.87 1.63 0.77
CA ASP A 104 14.12 2.40 0.70
C ASP A 104 15.18 1.80 -0.25
N GLY A 105 14.85 0.69 -0.93
CA GLY A 105 15.75 0.09 -1.92
C GLY A 105 16.91 -0.71 -1.34
N GLU A 106 16.89 -1.02 -0.03
CA GLU A 106 17.84 -1.98 0.54
C GLU A 106 17.59 -3.37 -0.08
N GLU A 107 18.47 -3.75 -1.01
CA GLU A 107 18.57 -5.12 -1.50
C GLU A 107 19.02 -6.00 -0.35
N THR A 108 18.17 -6.92 0.09
CA THR A 108 18.60 -8.03 0.93
C THR A 108 19.56 -8.87 0.08
N SER A 109 20.84 -8.58 0.18
CA SER A 109 21.91 -9.29 -0.51
C SER A 109 21.96 -10.69 0.08
N TYR A 110 21.26 -11.62 -0.56
CA TYR A 110 21.30 -13.03 -0.22
C TYR A 110 22.61 -13.59 -0.78
N CYS A 111 23.73 -13.26 -0.13
CA CYS A 111 25.00 -13.92 -0.38
C CYS A 111 24.86 -15.36 0.15
N PHE A 112 24.56 -16.29 -0.75
CA PHE A 112 24.81 -17.70 -0.50
C PHE A 112 26.30 -17.87 -0.19
N LYS A 113 26.63 -18.29 1.03
CA LYS A 113 27.94 -18.82 1.40
C LYS A 113 27.97 -20.31 1.13
#